data_AF-A0A7Y2CLQ0-F1
#
_entry.id   AF-A0A7Y2CLQ0-F1
#
_cell.length_a   1.000
_cell.length_b   1.000
_cell.length_c   1.000
_cell.angle_alpha   90.00
_cell.angle_beta   90.00
_cell.angle_gamma   90.00
#
_symmetry.space_group_name_H-M   'P 1'
#
loop_
_entity.id
_entity.type
_entity.pdbx_description
1 polymer ?
#
loop_
_entity_poly.entity_id
_entity_poly.type
_entity_poly.pdbx_seq_one_letter_code
_entity_poly.pdbx_strand_id
1 'polypeptide(L)'
;MSAAMSTSRPPSLQERAFHGAPDVQRPGSEAALAHLLRDAHAEGRRLVPGGAGAHAALRDHEEGVTGVVSAEAFNTVVEYKPDDFTVGVGAGVPLAELRKILAKNGQEIPTDWPRLTPGTVGGLVARAPAGVRQGRYGPLHASVLG
;
A
#
# COMPACT_ATOMS: atom_id res chain seq x y z
N MET A 1 -4.99 28.86 38.57
CA MET A 1 -4.07 27.83 38.04
C MET A 1 -4.66 27.32 36.73
N SER A 2 -4.18 27.85 35.59
CA SER A 2 -4.69 27.52 34.25
C SER A 2 -3.83 26.41 33.65
N ALA A 3 -4.43 25.23 33.43
CA ALA A 3 -3.76 24.12 32.77
C ALA A 3 -3.68 24.40 31.27
N ALA A 4 -2.47 24.63 30.76
CA ALA A 4 -2.23 24.72 29.34
C ALA A 4 -2.60 23.38 28.67
N MET A 5 -3.66 23.38 27.87
CA MET A 5 -3.97 22.28 26.96
C MET A 5 -2.82 22.17 25.97
N SER A 6 -1.93 21.22 26.20
CA SER A 6 -0.89 20.81 25.27
C SER A 6 -1.57 20.25 24.03
N THR A 7 -1.70 21.07 22.99
CA THR A 7 -2.15 20.63 21.67
C THR A 7 -1.01 19.86 21.02
N SER A 8 -0.90 18.57 21.38
CA SER A 8 -0.01 17.65 20.67
C SER A 8 -0.35 17.70 19.17
N ARG A 9 0.67 17.87 18.32
CA ARG A 9 0.52 17.82 16.87
C ARG A 9 -0.20 16.51 16.53
N PRO A 10 -1.31 16.53 15.77
CA PRO A 10 -1.94 15.28 15.35
C PRO A 10 -0.89 14.46 14.58
N PRO A 11 -0.77 13.15 14.88
CA PRO A 11 0.22 12.31 14.21
C PRO A 11 0.02 12.41 12.70
N SER A 12 1.13 12.54 11.98
CA SER A 12 1.18 12.52 10.51
C SER A 12 0.52 11.25 9.97
N LEU A 13 0.13 11.26 8.69
CA LEU A 13 -0.47 10.09 8.07
C LEU A 13 0.48 8.86 8.10
N GLN A 14 1.79 9.07 8.08
CA GLN A 14 2.79 8.04 8.34
C GLN A 14 2.84 7.59 9.80
N GLU A 15 2.74 8.49 10.78
CA GLU A 15 2.67 8.12 12.21
C GLU A 15 1.34 7.43 12.58
N ARG A 16 0.31 7.60 11.75
CA ARG A 16 -0.95 6.84 11.80
C ARG A 16 -0.88 5.50 11.06
N ALA A 17 0.23 5.18 10.41
CA ALA A 17 0.38 3.92 9.69
C ALA A 17 0.13 2.77 10.65
N PHE A 18 -0.87 1.93 10.34
CA PHE A 18 -1.28 0.81 11.18
C PHE A 18 -1.74 1.19 12.60
N HIS A 19 -2.20 2.42 12.84
CA HIS A 19 -2.67 2.83 14.16
C HIS A 19 -3.82 1.92 14.65
N GLY A 20 -3.58 1.22 15.77
CA GLY A 20 -4.51 0.24 16.34
C GLY A 20 -4.39 -1.17 15.78
N ALA A 21 -3.37 -1.45 14.95
CA ALA A 21 -3.08 -2.80 14.47
C ALA A 21 -2.50 -3.68 15.59
N PRO A 22 -3.09 -4.87 15.83
CA PRO A 22 -2.33 -5.92 16.48
C PRO A 22 -1.17 -6.31 15.55
N ASP A 23 -0.01 -6.54 16.15
CA ASP A 23 1.16 -7.22 15.56
C ASP A 23 1.42 -6.99 14.05
N VAL A 24 2.26 -5.98 13.72
CA VAL A 24 2.61 -5.65 12.34
C VAL A 24 3.93 -6.32 11.93
N GLN A 25 3.81 -7.35 11.10
CA GLN A 25 4.90 -8.12 10.54
C GLN A 25 5.43 -7.48 9.25
N ARG A 26 6.76 -7.39 9.11
CA ARG A 26 7.45 -6.67 8.01
C ARG A 26 8.49 -7.57 7.35
N PRO A 27 8.09 -8.58 6.57
CA PRO A 27 9.04 -9.46 5.91
C PRO A 27 9.90 -8.69 4.91
N GLY A 28 11.22 -8.84 5.01
CA GLY A 28 12.18 -8.14 4.13
C GLY A 28 12.45 -8.83 2.79
N SER A 29 11.81 -9.97 2.52
CA SER A 29 11.99 -10.74 1.29
C SER A 29 10.79 -11.65 1.01
N GLU A 30 10.66 -12.12 -0.23
CA GLU A 30 9.61 -13.07 -0.62
C GLU A 30 9.71 -14.38 0.16
N ALA A 31 10.93 -14.86 0.42
CA ALA A 31 11.15 -16.07 1.22
C ALA A 31 10.68 -15.89 2.67
N ALA A 32 10.99 -14.74 3.28
CA ALA A 32 10.53 -14.42 4.64
C ALA A 32 9.01 -14.25 4.70
N LEU A 33 8.40 -13.62 3.68
CA LEU A 33 6.95 -13.49 3.55
C LEU A 33 6.30 -14.88 3.43
N ALA A 34 6.83 -15.75 2.57
CA ALA A 34 6.30 -17.09 2.38
C ALA A 34 6.42 -17.94 3.66
N HIS A 35 7.51 -17.80 4.41
CA HIS A 35 7.68 -18.47 5.71
C HIS A 35 6.66 -17.98 6.73
N LEU A 36 6.55 -16.66 6.89
CA LEU A 36 5.58 -16.03 7.79
C LEU A 36 4.14 -16.47 7.51
N LEU A 37 3.75 -16.53 6.23
CA LEU A 37 2.39 -16.95 5.84
C LEU A 37 2.15 -18.44 6.12
N ARG A 38 3.16 -19.31 5.97
CA ARG A 38 3.06 -20.72 6.34
C ARG A 38 2.90 -20.91 7.84
N ASP A 39 3.70 -20.22 8.64
CA ASP A 39 3.62 -20.31 10.11
C ASP A 39 2.28 -19.78 10.60
N ALA A 40 1.82 -18.64 10.06
CA ALA A 40 0.51 -18.09 10.40
C ALA A 40 -0.62 -19.06 10.08
N HIS A 41 -0.54 -19.74 8.93
CA HIS A 41 -1.51 -20.76 8.56
C HIS A 41 -1.48 -21.96 9.52
N ALA A 42 -0.30 -22.45 9.88
CA ALA A 42 -0.13 -23.57 10.81
C ALA A 42 -0.66 -23.25 12.22
N GLU A 43 -0.55 -21.98 12.64
CA GLU A 43 -1.00 -21.49 13.94
C GLU A 43 -2.47 -21.01 13.94
N GLY A 44 -3.16 -21.05 12.79
CA GLY A 44 -4.53 -20.54 12.65
C GLY A 44 -4.65 -19.02 12.76
N ARG A 45 -3.54 -18.28 12.63
CA ARG A 45 -3.52 -16.81 12.64
C ARG A 45 -4.13 -16.26 11.35
N ARG A 46 -4.94 -15.21 11.49
CA ARG A 46 -5.51 -14.47 10.37
C ARG A 46 -4.76 -13.16 10.22
N LEU A 47 -4.06 -13.01 9.10
CA LEU A 47 -3.30 -11.82 8.79
C LEU A 47 -3.96 -11.03 7.68
N VAL A 48 -3.93 -9.70 7.79
CA VAL A 48 -4.41 -8.81 6.73
C VAL A 48 -3.23 -8.19 5.98
N PRO A 49 -3.27 -8.11 4.65
CA PRO A 49 -2.23 -7.45 3.88
C PRO A 49 -2.29 -5.93 4.09
N GLY A 50 -1.13 -5.31 4.23
CA GLY A 50 -0.97 -3.87 4.36
C GLY A 50 0.10 -3.34 3.41
N GLY A 51 -0.11 -2.14 2.85
CA GLY A 51 0.96 -1.37 2.23
C GLY A 51 1.83 -0.71 3.30
N ALA A 52 2.07 0.60 3.20
CA ALA A 52 2.74 1.38 4.24
C ALA A 52 1.80 1.88 5.36
N GLY A 53 0.69 1.16 5.62
CA GLY A 53 -0.24 1.46 6.71
C GLY A 53 -1.18 2.68 6.56
N ALA A 54 -1.02 3.50 5.52
CA ALA A 54 -1.80 4.74 5.32
C ALA A 54 -3.33 4.55 5.22
N HIS A 55 -3.77 3.34 4.89
CA HIS A 55 -5.19 2.97 4.79
C HIS A 55 -5.54 1.74 5.62
N ALA A 56 -4.67 1.39 6.57
CA ALA A 56 -4.86 0.26 7.45
C ALA A 56 -5.72 0.66 8.66
N ALA A 57 -6.79 1.42 8.49
CA ALA A 57 -7.71 1.65 9.60
C ALA A 57 -8.40 0.33 9.93
N LEU A 58 -7.90 -0.39 10.94
CA LEU A 58 -8.36 -1.72 11.33
C LEU A 58 -9.74 -1.74 11.99
N ARG A 59 -10.46 -0.62 12.00
CA ARG A 59 -11.73 -0.48 12.71
C ARG A 59 -12.84 -1.39 12.18
N ASP A 60 -12.66 -1.97 10.98
CA ASP A 60 -13.64 -2.82 10.31
C ASP A 60 -13.12 -4.24 10.02
N HIS A 61 -12.10 -4.74 10.74
CA HIS A 61 -11.73 -6.14 10.57
C HIS A 61 -12.68 -7.06 11.34
N GLU A 62 -13.10 -8.11 10.63
CA GLU A 62 -13.90 -9.20 11.17
C GLU A 62 -13.26 -9.79 12.43
N GLU A 63 -14.10 -10.33 13.32
CA GLU A 63 -13.64 -11.05 14.50
C GLU A 63 -12.57 -12.10 14.11
N GLY A 64 -11.42 -12.04 14.80
CA GLY A 64 -10.36 -13.02 14.63
C GLY A 64 -9.17 -12.60 13.75
N VAL A 65 -9.10 -11.36 13.24
CA VAL A 65 -7.83 -10.84 12.68
C VAL A 65 -6.80 -10.67 13.78
N THR A 66 -5.65 -11.34 13.62
CA THR A 66 -4.60 -11.43 14.64
C THR A 66 -3.38 -10.56 14.34
N GLY A 67 -3.23 -10.06 13.11
CA GLY A 67 -2.08 -9.23 12.75
C GLY A 67 -2.11 -8.68 11.33
N VAL A 68 -1.09 -7.89 10.99
CA VAL A 68 -0.93 -7.27 9.66
C VAL A 68 0.40 -7.72 9.04
N VAL A 69 0.40 -8.00 7.73
CA VAL A 69 1.63 -8.19 6.96
C VAL A 69 1.84 -7.01 6.04
N SER A 70 2.88 -6.23 6.34
CA SER A 70 3.26 -5.04 5.59
C SER A 70 4.11 -5.41 4.37
N ALA A 71 3.75 -4.86 3.22
CA ALA A 71 4.52 -4.95 1.98
C ALA A 71 5.56 -3.82 1.83
N GLU A 72 5.74 -2.96 2.83
CA GLU A 72 6.56 -1.74 2.72
C GLU A 72 8.04 -2.00 2.37
N ALA A 73 8.56 -3.19 2.67
CA ALA A 73 9.93 -3.58 2.30
C ALA A 73 10.07 -3.89 0.81
N PHE A 74 8.98 -4.23 0.10
CA PHE A 74 8.96 -4.48 -1.34
C PHE A 74 8.75 -3.16 -2.10
N ASN A 75 9.66 -2.20 -1.92
CA ASN A 75 9.49 -0.82 -2.38
C ASN A 75 10.44 -0.41 -3.52
N THR A 76 10.89 -1.38 -4.31
CA THR A 76 11.80 -1.14 -5.43
C THR A 76 11.10 -1.24 -6.78
N VAL A 77 11.64 -0.54 -7.78
CA VAL A 77 11.34 -0.80 -9.19
C VAL A 77 12.20 -1.98 -9.64
N VAL A 78 11.57 -3.01 -10.17
CA VAL A 78 12.22 -4.24 -10.66
C VAL A 78 12.68 -4.05 -12.10
N GLU A 79 11.80 -3.50 -12.94
CA GLU A 79 12.07 -3.23 -14.35
C GLU A 79 11.25 -2.03 -14.82
N TYR A 80 11.79 -1.22 -15.74
CA TYR A 80 11.03 -0.16 -16.38
C TYR A 80 11.43 -0.07 -17.86
N LYS A 81 10.46 -0.28 -18.75
CA LYS A 81 10.59 -0.20 -20.20
C LYS A 81 9.66 0.91 -20.71
N PRO A 82 10.14 2.16 -20.80
CA PRO A 82 9.32 3.30 -21.20
C PRO A 82 8.68 3.12 -22.58
N ASP A 83 9.44 2.60 -23.55
CA ASP A 83 8.99 2.42 -24.93
C ASP A 83 7.84 1.40 -25.06
N ASP A 84 7.80 0.44 -24.14
CA ASP A 84 6.76 -0.59 -24.05
C ASP A 84 5.59 -0.18 -23.15
N PHE A 85 5.67 0.99 -22.49
CA PHE A 85 4.72 1.44 -21.46
C PHE A 85 4.52 0.42 -20.32
N THR A 86 5.60 -0.26 -19.92
CA THR A 86 5.55 -1.27 -18.84
C THR A 86 6.51 -0.94 -17.71
N VAL A 87 6.07 -1.19 -16.47
CA VAL A 87 6.88 -1.04 -15.27
C VAL A 87 6.57 -2.18 -14.29
N GLY A 88 7.61 -2.92 -13.91
CA GLY A 88 7.58 -3.92 -12.85
C GLY A 88 8.05 -3.30 -11.54
N VAL A 89 7.24 -3.39 -10.50
CA VAL A 89 7.47 -2.75 -9.20
C VAL A 89 7.03 -3.63 -8.05
N GLY A 90 7.69 -3.51 -6.90
CA GLY A 90 7.21 -4.13 -5.68
C GLY A 90 5.92 -3.49 -5.16
N ALA A 91 5.09 -4.29 -4.47
CA ALA A 91 3.79 -3.85 -3.94
C ALA A 91 3.88 -2.73 -2.88
N GLY A 92 5.05 -2.57 -2.26
CA GLY A 92 5.37 -1.51 -1.29
C GLY A 92 5.75 -0.17 -1.89
N VAL A 93 6.00 -0.09 -3.21
CA VAL A 93 6.43 1.16 -3.86
C VAL A 93 5.38 2.27 -3.61
N PRO A 94 5.78 3.43 -3.06
CA PRO A 94 4.88 4.56 -2.89
C PRO A 94 4.38 5.09 -4.24
N LEU A 95 3.07 5.32 -4.37
CA LEU A 95 2.47 5.86 -5.60
C LEU A 95 3.06 7.21 -6.00
N ALA A 96 3.42 8.04 -5.01
CA ALA A 96 4.07 9.32 -5.25
C ALA A 96 5.45 9.17 -5.91
N GLU A 97 6.21 8.15 -5.55
CA GLU A 97 7.53 7.87 -6.13
C GLU A 97 7.39 7.29 -7.53
N LEU A 98 6.50 6.30 -7.72
CA LEU A 98 6.25 5.75 -9.05
C LEU A 98 5.78 6.83 -10.03
N ARG A 99 4.88 7.73 -9.61
CA ARG A 99 4.46 8.88 -10.43
C ARG A 99 5.63 9.77 -10.82
N LYS A 100 6.59 10.03 -9.92
CA LYS A 100 7.79 10.82 -10.25
C LYS A 100 8.67 10.11 -11.28
N ILE A 101 8.79 8.78 -11.21
CA ILE A 101 9.57 7.98 -12.16
C ILE A 101 8.94 8.02 -13.55
N LEU A 102 7.63 7.75 -13.64
CA LEU A 102 6.90 7.75 -14.91
C LEU A 102 6.87 9.15 -15.55
N ALA A 103 6.71 10.21 -14.75
CA ALA A 103 6.67 11.58 -15.23
C ALA A 103 7.97 12.01 -15.97
N LYS A 104 9.11 11.37 -15.70
CA LYS A 104 10.36 11.63 -16.45
C LYS A 104 10.24 11.31 -17.94
N ASN A 105 9.30 10.43 -18.31
CA ASN A 105 9.00 10.06 -19.70
C ASN A 105 7.63 10.58 -20.16
N GLY A 106 7.02 11.51 -19.41
CA GLY A 106 5.66 11.98 -19.69
C GLY A 106 4.57 10.93 -19.48
N GLN A 107 4.87 9.86 -18.74
CA GLN A 107 3.95 8.75 -18.48
C GLN A 107 3.24 8.89 -17.13
N GLU A 108 2.11 8.21 -16.99
CA GLU A 108 1.35 8.16 -15.74
C GLU A 108 0.60 6.83 -15.58
N ILE A 109 0.15 6.56 -14.35
CA ILE A 109 -0.86 5.52 -14.08
C ILE A 109 -2.23 6.20 -14.19
N PRO A 110 -3.12 5.74 -15.08
CA PRO A 110 -4.36 6.44 -15.36
C PRO A 110 -5.48 6.18 -14.32
N THR A 111 -5.19 6.50 -13.06
CA THR A 111 -6.11 6.37 -11.92
C THR A 111 -6.56 7.72 -11.38
N ASP A 112 -7.75 7.73 -10.75
CA ASP A 112 -8.30 8.85 -9.99
C ASP A 112 -7.89 8.86 -8.51
N TRP A 113 -6.96 7.98 -8.10
CA TRP A 113 -6.39 8.02 -6.77
C TRP A 113 -5.80 9.41 -6.47
N PRO A 114 -6.29 10.17 -5.47
CA PRO A 114 -5.90 11.56 -5.30
C PRO A 114 -4.39 11.72 -5.12
N ARG A 115 -3.81 12.77 -5.72
CA ARG A 115 -2.34 12.94 -5.78
C ARG A 115 -1.68 13.07 -4.40
N LEU A 116 -2.38 13.65 -3.45
CA LEU A 116 -1.91 13.89 -2.08
C LEU A 116 -2.28 12.77 -1.11
N THR A 117 -3.07 11.78 -1.55
CA THR A 117 -3.44 10.64 -0.72
C THR A 117 -2.29 9.63 -0.71
N PRO A 118 -1.67 9.34 0.44
CA PRO A 118 -0.60 8.34 0.52
C PRO A 118 -1.10 6.97 0.06
N GLY A 119 -0.22 6.11 -0.42
CA GLY A 119 -0.59 4.78 -0.88
C GLY A 119 0.60 4.08 -1.55
N THR A 120 0.53 2.76 -1.62
CA THR A 120 1.50 1.94 -2.34
C THR A 120 0.86 1.35 -3.59
N VAL A 121 1.67 0.82 -4.51
CA VAL A 121 1.18 0.13 -5.72
C VAL A 121 0.26 -1.04 -5.35
N GLY A 122 0.66 -1.88 -4.38
CA GLY A 122 -0.17 -2.97 -3.90
C GLY A 122 -1.49 -2.48 -3.29
N GLY A 123 -1.47 -1.36 -2.56
CA GLY A 123 -2.68 -0.74 -2.04
C GLY A 123 -3.62 -0.21 -3.14
N LEU A 124 -3.07 0.37 -4.21
CA LEU A 124 -3.83 0.81 -5.38
C LEU A 124 -4.50 -0.39 -6.08
N VAL A 125 -3.74 -1.47 -6.31
CA VAL A 125 -4.24 -2.70 -6.95
C VAL A 125 -5.32 -3.36 -6.08
N ALA A 126 -5.07 -3.54 -4.78
CA ALA A 126 -5.99 -4.19 -3.87
C ALA A 126 -7.32 -3.43 -3.71
N ARG A 127 -7.28 -2.09 -3.75
CA ARG A 127 -8.48 -1.24 -3.61
C ARG A 127 -9.18 -0.96 -4.93
N ALA A 128 -8.44 -0.96 -6.04
CA ALA A 128 -8.92 -0.70 -7.40
C ALA A 128 -10.05 0.34 -7.50
N PRO A 129 -9.87 1.59 -6.99
CA PRO A 129 -10.96 2.54 -6.91
C PRO A 129 -11.50 2.87 -8.30
N ALA A 130 -12.83 2.87 -8.40
CA ALA A 130 -13.53 3.37 -9.56
C ALA A 130 -13.40 4.89 -9.67
N GLY A 131 -13.42 5.40 -10.90
CA GLY A 131 -13.31 6.83 -11.16
C GLY A 131 -13.58 7.19 -12.62
N VAL A 132 -13.82 8.47 -12.88
CA VAL A 132 -14.20 9.00 -14.20
C VAL A 132 -13.19 8.64 -15.31
N ARG A 133 -11.90 8.49 -14.97
CA ARG A 133 -10.86 8.11 -15.93
C ARG A 133 -11.03 6.71 -16.47
N GLN A 134 -11.72 5.82 -15.76
CA GLN A 134 -11.99 4.47 -16.25
C GLN A 134 -12.81 4.46 -17.55
N GLY A 135 -13.62 5.50 -17.82
CA GLY A 135 -14.34 5.63 -19.09
C GLY A 135 -13.43 5.78 -20.31
N ARG A 136 -12.19 6.26 -20.12
CA ARG A 136 -11.18 6.40 -21.18
C ARG A 136 -10.12 5.30 -21.16
N TYR A 137 -9.69 4.90 -19.97
CA TYR A 137 -8.53 4.01 -19.80
C TYR A 137 -8.89 2.59 -19.35
N GLY A 138 -10.16 2.31 -19.10
CA GLY A 138 -10.62 1.05 -18.52
C GLY A 138 -10.41 0.96 -16.99
N PRO A 139 -10.87 -0.12 -16.36
CA PRO A 139 -10.64 -0.36 -14.94
C PRO A 139 -9.16 -0.63 -14.67
N LEU A 140 -8.70 -0.34 -13.44
CA LEU A 140 -7.28 -0.46 -13.08
C LEU A 140 -6.68 -1.85 -13.40
N HIS A 141 -7.43 -2.92 -13.15
CA HIS A 141 -6.96 -4.29 -13.38
C HIS A 141 -6.63 -4.58 -14.85
N ALA A 142 -7.23 -3.84 -15.80
CA ALA A 142 -6.92 -3.98 -17.22
C ALA A 142 -5.51 -3.45 -17.57
N SER A 143 -4.88 -2.68 -16.68
CA SER A 143 -3.50 -2.21 -16.82
C SER A 143 -2.47 -3.07 -16.07
N VAL A 144 -2.90 -4.15 -15.40
CA VAL A 144 -2.02 -5.06 -14.65
C VAL A 144 -1.70 -6.28 -15.53
N LEU A 145 -0.41 -6.57 -15.72
CA LEU A 145 0.05 -7.60 -16.66
C LEU A 145 0.50 -8.91 -16.00
N GLY A 146 0.82 -8.89 -14.70
CA GLY A 146 1.35 -10.02 -13.94
C GLY A 146 2.06 -9.58 -12.68
#